data_AF-A0A7T8KLN1-F1
#
_entry.id   AF-A0A7T8KLN1-F1
#
_cell.length_a   1.000
_cell.length_b   1.000
_cell.length_c   1.000
_cell.angle_alpha   90.00
_cell.angle_beta   90.00
_cell.angle_gamma   90.00
#
_symmetry.space_group_name_H-M   'P 1'
#
loop_
_entity.id
_entity.type
_entity.pdbx_description
1 polymer ?
#
loop_
_entity_poly.entity_id
_entity_poly.type
_entity_poly.pdbx_seq_one_letter_code
_entity_poly.pdbx_strand_id
1 'polypeptide(L)'
;MFLRELVLKSKDILYTNIKDLTTKDFMYCIQSKDLANPTEIGIASTKKGTIRFGKPMRVGLKTPLKKIDMLVLGSVAVARNGVRVGVGKGVEDLQWGMLYDSGVVDDDTLIVTM
;
A
#
# COMPACT_ATOMS: atom_id res chain seq x y z
N MET A 1 -11.42 0.32 7.93
CA MET A 1 -11.80 -0.31 6.64
C MET A 1 -12.10 0.72 5.56
N PHE A 2 -12.63 1.90 5.92
CA PHE A 2 -13.08 2.95 4.98
C PHE A 2 -12.06 3.46 3.95
N LEU A 3 -10.78 3.63 4.31
CA LEU A 3 -9.83 4.28 3.39
C LEU A 3 -9.53 3.46 2.12
N ARG A 4 -9.30 2.15 2.25
CA ARG A 4 -9.04 1.28 1.09
C ARG A 4 -10.24 1.25 0.15
N GLU A 5 -11.44 1.15 0.71
CA GLU A 5 -12.68 1.17 -0.06
C GLU A 5 -12.87 2.52 -0.77
N LEU A 6 -12.58 3.64 -0.09
CA LEU A 6 -12.62 4.97 -0.69
C LEU A 6 -11.64 5.09 -1.86
N VAL A 7 -10.40 4.62 -1.71
CA VAL A 7 -9.42 4.60 -2.82
C VAL A 7 -9.96 3.78 -3.98
N LEU A 8 -10.49 2.59 -3.74
CA LEU A 8 -11.05 1.73 -4.80
C LEU A 8 -12.30 2.33 -5.47
N LYS A 9 -13.02 3.26 -4.83
CA LYS A 9 -14.14 4.00 -5.44
C LYS A 9 -13.71 5.27 -6.18
N SER A 10 -12.60 5.88 -5.78
CA SER A 10 -12.27 7.27 -6.15
C SER A 10 -10.97 7.42 -6.93
N LYS A 11 -10.15 6.37 -6.98
CA LYS A 11 -8.81 6.34 -7.57
C LYS A 11 -8.63 5.09 -8.40
N ASP A 12 -7.63 5.11 -9.26
CA ASP A 12 -7.40 4.03 -10.23
C ASP A 12 -6.72 2.80 -9.61
N ILE A 13 -5.83 3.01 -8.64
CA ILE A 13 -4.95 1.96 -8.12
C ILE A 13 -4.86 2.04 -6.60
N LEU A 14 -4.94 0.87 -5.97
CA LEU A 14 -4.60 0.66 -4.56
C LEU A 14 -3.42 -0.30 -4.47
N TYR A 15 -2.31 0.17 -3.90
CA TYR A 15 -1.25 -0.68 -3.37
C TYR A 15 -1.47 -0.91 -1.88
N THR A 16 -1.34 -2.14 -1.41
CA THR A 16 -1.45 -2.45 0.01
C THR A 16 -0.52 -3.59 0.40
N ASN A 17 0.03 -3.48 1.60
CA ASN A 17 0.88 -4.52 2.16
C ASN A 17 0.08 -5.65 2.80
N ILE A 18 0.72 -6.80 2.92
CA ILE A 18 0.22 -7.96 3.67
C ILE A 18 1.24 -8.29 4.76
N LYS A 19 0.76 -8.63 5.96
CA LYS A 19 1.62 -8.86 7.13
C LYS A 19 2.37 -10.20 7.10
N ASP A 20 1.88 -11.16 6.32
CA ASP A 20 2.49 -12.48 6.17
C ASP A 20 3.57 -12.42 5.08
N LEU A 21 4.78 -12.08 5.49
CA LEU A 21 5.93 -11.94 4.58
C LEU A 21 6.68 -13.26 4.37
N THR A 22 6.30 -14.35 5.04
CA THR A 22 6.94 -15.65 4.89
C THR A 22 6.31 -16.46 3.78
N THR A 23 5.00 -16.31 3.56
CA THR A 23 4.27 -17.07 2.54
C THR A 23 3.64 -16.21 1.43
N LYS A 24 3.63 -14.87 1.58
CA LYS A 24 3.07 -13.93 0.61
C LYS A 24 4.09 -12.87 0.21
N ASP A 25 3.90 -12.32 -0.98
CA ASP A 25 4.62 -11.13 -1.40
C ASP A 25 4.22 -9.93 -0.52
N PHE A 26 5.14 -9.00 -0.30
CA PHE A 26 4.93 -7.94 0.69
C PHE A 26 3.93 -6.87 0.26
N MET A 27 3.61 -6.78 -1.03
CA MET A 27 2.73 -5.78 -1.61
C MET A 27 1.84 -6.38 -2.69
N TYR A 28 0.59 -5.92 -2.74
CA TYR A 28 -0.40 -6.29 -3.75
C TYR A 28 -0.99 -5.04 -4.40
N CYS A 29 -1.26 -5.12 -5.69
CA CYS A 29 -1.87 -4.07 -6.50
C CYS A 29 -3.30 -4.48 -6.88
N ILE A 30 -4.27 -3.60 -6.62
CA ILE A 30 -5.64 -3.72 -7.10
C ILE A 30 -5.91 -2.54 -8.03
N GLN A 31 -6.36 -2.81 -9.25
CA GLN A 31 -6.85 -1.76 -10.15
C GLN A 31 -8.36 -1.67 -9.99
N SER A 32 -8.90 -0.48 -9.73
CA SER A 32 -10.33 -0.30 -9.46
C SER A 32 -11.21 -0.74 -10.64
N LYS A 33 -10.70 -0.58 -11.87
CA LYS A 33 -11.36 -1.04 -13.10
C LYS A 33 -11.49 -2.57 -13.22
N ASP A 34 -10.71 -3.34 -12.46
CA ASP A 34 -10.77 -4.81 -12.46
C ASP A 34 -11.88 -5.33 -11.52
N LEU A 35 -12.58 -4.43 -10.80
CA LEU A 35 -13.68 -4.75 -9.88
C LEU A 35 -15.02 -4.43 -10.55
N ALA A 36 -15.92 -5.40 -10.63
CA ALA A 36 -17.13 -5.32 -11.44
C ALA A 36 -18.28 -4.57 -10.76
N ASN A 37 -18.33 -4.55 -9.43
CA ASN A 37 -19.47 -3.99 -8.69
C ASN A 37 -19.08 -3.50 -7.28
N PRO A 38 -19.95 -2.70 -6.61
CA PRO A 38 -19.68 -2.19 -5.27
C PRO A 38 -19.43 -3.27 -4.21
N THR A 39 -20.03 -4.45 -4.36
CA THR A 39 -19.80 -5.58 -3.44
C THR A 39 -18.36 -6.08 -3.54
N GLU A 40 -17.82 -6.22 -4.74
CA GLU A 40 -16.42 -6.57 -4.95
C GLU A 40 -15.47 -5.52 -4.39
N ILE A 41 -15.78 -4.23 -4.53
CA ILE A 41 -15.01 -3.14 -3.90
C ILE A 41 -14.98 -3.30 -2.37
N GLY A 42 -16.13 -3.56 -1.76
CA GLY A 42 -16.23 -3.81 -0.31
C GLY A 42 -15.35 -4.98 0.12
N ILE A 43 -15.40 -6.10 -0.61
CA ILE A 43 -14.58 -7.29 -0.31
C ILE A 43 -13.09 -7.00 -0.52
N ALA A 44 -12.71 -6.43 -1.67
CA ALA A 44 -11.34 -6.12 -2.06
C ALA A 44 -10.63 -5.18 -1.08
N SER A 45 -11.39 -4.29 -0.42
CA SER A 45 -10.88 -3.40 0.63
C SER A 45 -10.39 -4.11 1.91
N THR A 46 -10.75 -5.39 2.11
CA THR A 46 -10.28 -6.21 3.23
C THR A 46 -8.94 -6.85 2.94
N LYS A 47 -8.19 -7.27 3.98
CA LYS A 47 -6.93 -8.00 3.80
C LYS A 47 -7.10 -9.30 3.01
N LYS A 48 -8.16 -10.06 3.27
CA LYS A 48 -8.45 -11.30 2.52
C LYS A 48 -8.82 -11.00 1.07
N GLY A 49 -9.63 -9.97 0.85
CA GLY A 49 -9.98 -9.52 -0.50
C GLY A 49 -8.78 -9.02 -1.29
N THR A 50 -7.84 -8.31 -0.64
CA THR A 50 -6.58 -7.91 -1.28
C THR A 50 -5.81 -9.10 -1.84
N ILE A 51 -5.74 -10.22 -1.11
CA ILE A 51 -5.07 -11.45 -1.60
C ILE A 51 -5.82 -12.04 -2.80
N ARG A 52 -7.16 -11.96 -2.78
CA ARG A 52 -8.03 -12.55 -3.81
C ARG A 52 -8.05 -11.74 -5.11
N PHE A 53 -8.17 -10.42 -5.00
CA PHE A 53 -8.37 -9.50 -6.12
C PHE A 53 -7.07 -8.80 -6.55
N GLY A 54 -6.08 -8.74 -5.66
CA GLY A 54 -4.82 -8.07 -5.92
C GLY A 54 -3.83 -8.95 -6.66
N LYS A 55 -3.02 -8.32 -7.52
CA LYS A 55 -1.85 -8.93 -8.15
C LYS A 55 -0.65 -8.73 -7.23
N PRO A 56 0.09 -9.80 -6.86
CA PRO A 56 1.29 -9.67 -6.05
C PRO A 56 2.35 -8.85 -6.81
N MET A 57 2.98 -7.92 -6.10
CA MET A 57 4.04 -7.08 -6.63
C MET A 57 5.37 -7.52 -6.05
N ARG A 58 6.33 -7.80 -6.94
CA ARG A 58 7.71 -8.14 -6.58
C ARG A 58 8.62 -7.00 -7.01
N VAL A 59 9.11 -6.24 -6.04
CA VAL A 59 10.11 -5.18 -6.27
C VAL A 59 11.42 -5.84 -6.73
N GLY A 60 11.99 -5.32 -7.83
CA GLY A 60 13.21 -5.85 -8.45
C GLY A 60 13.02 -6.68 -9.73
N LEU A 61 11.79 -7.03 -10.12
CA LEU A 61 11.49 -7.63 -11.42
C LEU A 61 11.01 -6.56 -12.42
N LYS A 62 11.05 -6.87 -13.72
CA LYS A 62 10.57 -6.03 -14.84
C LYS A 62 9.08 -5.61 -14.76
N THR A 63 8.40 -5.82 -13.65
CA THR A 63 7.01 -5.40 -13.45
C THR A 63 7.01 -3.91 -13.09
N PRO A 64 6.59 -3.01 -13.99
CA PRO A 64 6.60 -1.58 -13.69
C PRO A 64 5.56 -1.30 -12.62
N LEU A 65 6.01 -0.95 -11.42
CA LEU A 65 5.18 -0.29 -10.42
C LEU A 65 4.90 1.12 -10.93
N LYS A 66 3.64 1.57 -10.84
CA LYS A 66 3.35 2.99 -11.06
C LYS A 66 3.86 3.78 -9.85
N LYS A 67 4.30 5.01 -10.10
CA LYS A 67 4.63 5.95 -9.03
C LYS A 67 3.46 6.05 -8.04
N ILE A 68 3.77 6.02 -6.75
CA ILE A 68 2.79 6.16 -5.68
C ILE A 68 2.72 7.64 -5.31
N ASP A 69 1.54 8.25 -5.47
CA ASP A 69 1.36 9.68 -5.15
C ASP A 69 1.16 9.91 -3.64
N MET A 70 0.63 8.91 -2.93
CA MET A 70 0.35 8.97 -1.50
C MET A 70 0.58 7.62 -0.83
N LEU A 71 1.33 7.64 0.27
CA LEU A 71 1.55 6.47 1.11
C LEU A 71 0.93 6.71 2.50
N VAL A 72 0.10 5.77 2.94
CA VAL A 72 -0.58 5.84 4.25
C VAL A 72 0.01 4.80 5.19
N LEU A 73 0.59 5.29 6.29
CA LEU A 73 1.32 4.49 7.26
C LEU A 73 0.70 4.62 8.66
N GLY A 74 0.62 3.52 9.41
CA GLY A 74 0.22 3.60 10.82
C GLY A 74 1.39 4.03 11.71
N SER A 75 1.17 4.90 12.69
CA SER A 75 2.20 5.31 13.67
C SER A 75 1.72 5.15 15.10
N VAL A 76 2.66 5.00 16.02
CA VAL A 76 2.42 5.09 17.46
C VAL A 76 2.54 6.54 17.93
N ALA A 77 3.53 7.27 17.42
CA ALA A 77 3.74 8.69 17.70
C ALA A 77 4.27 9.40 16.46
N VAL A 78 3.93 10.68 16.33
CA VAL A 78 4.34 11.54 15.21
C VAL A 78 4.65 12.93 15.76
N ALA A 79 5.80 13.47 15.39
CA ALA A 79 6.20 14.83 15.70
C ALA A 79 5.73 15.80 14.62
N ARG A 80 5.57 17.09 14.97
CA ARG A 80 5.13 18.14 14.03
C ARG A 80 6.06 18.34 12.83
N ASN A 81 7.32 17.92 12.95
CA ASN A 81 8.31 17.95 11.88
C ASN A 81 8.29 16.70 10.99
N GLY A 82 7.30 15.81 11.14
CA GLY A 82 7.14 14.62 10.31
C GLY A 82 7.90 13.39 10.78
N VAL A 83 8.74 13.49 11.82
CA VAL A 83 9.38 12.31 12.43
C VAL A 83 8.30 11.40 13.01
N ARG A 84 8.38 10.11 12.69
CA ARG A 84 7.39 9.09 13.06
C ARG A 84 8.04 7.96 13.84
N VAL A 85 7.27 7.36 14.73
CA VAL A 85 7.63 6.14 15.45
C VAL A 85 6.55 5.10 15.15
N GLY A 86 6.94 4.03 14.45
CA GLY A 86 6.09 2.86 14.23
C GLY A 86 6.03 1.95 15.47
N VAL A 87 5.52 0.73 15.28
CA VAL A 87 5.41 -0.27 16.36
C VAL A 87 6.75 -0.92 16.78
N GLY A 88 7.88 -0.42 16.28
CA GLY A 88 9.22 -0.89 16.63
C GLY A 88 9.74 -2.10 15.84
N LYS A 89 9.03 -2.56 14.80
CA LYS A 89 9.49 -3.68 13.95
C LYS A 89 10.32 -3.26 12.73
N GLY A 90 10.32 -1.97 12.37
CA GLY A 90 11.05 -1.43 11.21
C GLY A 90 10.55 -1.90 9.84
N VAL A 91 9.42 -2.62 9.77
CA VAL A 91 8.90 -3.20 8.52
C VAL A 91 8.45 -2.10 7.55
N GLU A 92 7.72 -1.11 8.04
CA GLU A 92 7.25 0.01 7.23
C GLU A 92 8.42 0.87 6.70
N ASP A 93 9.45 1.09 7.52
CA ASP A 93 10.64 1.86 7.13
C ASP A 93 11.47 1.10 6.08
N LEU A 94 11.59 -0.23 6.21
CA LEU A 94 12.21 -1.08 5.19
C LEU A 94 11.42 -1.06 3.87
N GLN A 95 10.09 -1.17 3.93
CA GLN A 95 9.24 -1.10 2.75
C GLN A 95 9.37 0.25 2.04
N TRP A 96 9.44 1.35 2.80
CA TRP A 96 9.73 2.67 2.25
C TRP A 96 11.06 2.70 1.51
N GLY A 97 12.15 2.24 2.14
CA GLY A 97 13.47 2.21 1.51
C GLY A 97 13.50 1.39 0.22
N MET A 98 12.83 0.23 0.19
CA MET A 98 12.73 -0.60 -1.02
C MET A 98 11.97 0.10 -2.15
N LEU A 99 10.87 0.79 -1.82
CA LEU A 99 10.10 1.53 -2.82
C LEU A 99 10.88 2.74 -3.33
N TYR A 100 11.60 3.43 -2.45
CA TYR A 100 12.40 4.60 -2.76
C TYR A 100 13.54 4.24 -3.71
N ASP A 101 14.29 3.18 -3.39
CA ASP A 101 15.36 2.66 -4.24
C ASP A 101 14.85 2.23 -5.63
N SER A 102 13.62 1.71 -5.69
CA SER A 102 12.97 1.35 -6.96
C SER A 102 12.41 2.54 -7.76
N GLY A 103 12.47 3.76 -7.24
CA GLY A 103 11.93 4.97 -7.87
C GLY A 103 10.40 5.04 -7.91
N VAL A 104 9.72 4.20 -7.12
CA VAL A 104 8.25 4.14 -7.03
C VAL A 104 7.71 5.20 -6.07
N VAL A 105 8.52 5.57 -5.09
CA VAL A 105 8.32 6.73 -4.20
C VAL A 105 9.59 7.57 -4.20
N ASP A 106 9.44 8.83 -3.82
CA ASP A 106 10.50 9.83 -3.73
C ASP A 106 10.11 10.91 -2.73
N ASP A 107 10.94 11.96 -2.63
CA ASP A 107 10.75 13.07 -1.68
C ASP A 107 9.45 13.86 -1.94
N ASP A 108 8.89 13.79 -3.14
CA ASP A 108 7.60 14.44 -3.50
C ASP A 108 6.39 13.57 -3.13
N THR A 109 6.60 12.33 -2.69
CA THR A 109 5.52 11.41 -2.34
C THR A 109 4.85 11.84 -1.03
N LEU A 110 3.54 12.06 -1.05
CA LEU A 110 2.80 12.50 0.12
C LEU A 110 2.68 11.37 1.17
N ILE A 111 3.31 11.55 2.32
CA ILE A 111 3.17 10.65 3.46
C ILE A 111 2.02 11.10 4.35
N VAL A 112 1.05 10.22 4.55
CA VAL A 112 -0.03 10.39 5.53
C VAL A 112 0.14 9.36 6.63
N THR A 113 0.00 9.80 7.87
CA THR A 113 0.09 8.94 9.05
C THR A 113 -1.23 8.88 9.80
N MET A 114 -1.57 7.70 10.31
CA MET A 114 -2.77 7.44 11.11
C MET A 114 -2.43 6.80 12.46
#